data_AF-F9MPA5-F1
#
_entry.id   AF-F9MPA5-F1
#
_cell.length_a   1.000
_cell.length_b   1.000
_cell.length_c   1.000
_cell.angle_alpha   90.00
_cell.angle_beta   90.00
_cell.angle_gamma   90.00
#
_symmetry.space_group_name_H-M   'P 1'
#
loop_
_entity.id
_entity.type
_entity.pdbx_description
1 polymer ?
#
loop_
_entity_poly.entity_id
_entity_poly.type
_entity_poly.pdbx_seq_one_letter_code
_entity_poly.pdbx_strand_id
1 'polypeptide(L)'
;MIAVIVAAIVCGVIGTGIGYVYRRKIAEGKIGQAEVEAERILTTARQNGEARKKELVLEGKEEIHKLRSDAERENKERRNELQRLERRILQKEEHLDKKMDSLEKKEESLLHKEEDMDKMQLQMNELQEKKLAELERIAGMTFEEAKEVLLNTVESEVKYEKAQLIKNLEEEAKNEAEMKAKEIISLAIQHCAADHVAETTVSVVNLPNDDMKGRIIGREGRNIRAIETLTGVDLIIDDTPEAVILSCFDPVRREIARIALEKLIGDGRIHPARIEEMVEKARKEVNQKNP
;
A
#
# COMPACT_ATOMS: atom_id res chain seq x y z
N MET A 1 74.81 -151.87 -35.48
CA MET A 1 75.07 -150.52 -34.92
C MET A 1 75.27 -149.45 -36.00
N ILE A 2 76.19 -149.61 -36.96
CA ILE A 2 76.50 -148.58 -37.98
C ILE A 2 75.26 -148.16 -38.80
N ALA A 3 74.43 -149.10 -39.26
CA ALA A 3 73.22 -148.80 -40.03
C ALA A 3 72.19 -147.95 -39.26
N VAL A 4 72.10 -148.13 -37.93
CA VAL A 4 71.18 -147.37 -37.06
C VAL A 4 71.67 -145.93 -36.88
N ILE A 5 72.99 -145.74 -36.77
CA ILE A 5 73.61 -144.40 -36.66
C ILE A 5 73.46 -143.63 -37.97
N VAL A 6 73.69 -144.27 -39.11
CA VAL A 6 73.51 -143.65 -40.43
C VAL A 6 72.02 -143.29 -40.65
N ALA A 7 71.10 -144.19 -40.31
CA ALA A 7 69.66 -143.90 -40.39
C ALA A 7 69.25 -142.73 -39.47
N ALA A 8 69.80 -142.63 -38.26
CA ALA A 8 69.54 -141.52 -37.35
C ALA A 8 70.06 -140.18 -37.87
N ILE A 9 71.26 -140.15 -38.48
CA ILE A 9 71.82 -138.95 -39.11
C ILE A 9 70.97 -138.53 -40.32
N VAL A 10 70.59 -139.48 -41.18
CA VAL A 10 69.74 -139.20 -42.35
C VAL A 10 68.37 -138.66 -41.91
N CYS A 11 67.74 -139.27 -40.91
CA CYS A 11 66.48 -138.77 -40.34
C CYS A 11 66.64 -137.39 -39.68
N GLY A 12 67.77 -137.12 -39.01
CA GLY A 12 68.07 -135.81 -38.41
C GLY A 12 68.27 -134.72 -39.46
N VAL A 13 68.98 -135.01 -40.55
CA VAL A 13 69.18 -134.08 -41.67
C VAL A 13 67.85 -133.82 -42.41
N ILE A 14 67.05 -134.85 -42.64
CA ILE A 14 65.72 -134.71 -43.26
C ILE A 14 64.78 -133.91 -42.35
N GLY A 15 64.75 -134.22 -41.05
CA GLY A 15 63.90 -133.52 -40.08
C GLY A 15 64.27 -132.05 -39.89
N THR A 16 65.57 -131.73 -39.86
CA THR A 16 66.05 -130.34 -39.82
C THR A 16 65.77 -129.60 -41.13
N GLY A 17 65.92 -130.25 -42.29
CA GLY A 17 65.54 -129.70 -43.59
C GLY A 17 64.06 -129.36 -43.68
N ILE A 18 63.18 -130.30 -43.30
CA ILE A 18 61.72 -130.10 -43.27
C ILE A 18 61.34 -129.01 -42.25
N GLY A 19 61.94 -129.04 -41.05
CA GLY A 19 61.70 -128.03 -40.02
C GLY A 19 62.15 -126.62 -40.43
N TYR A 20 63.26 -126.49 -41.15
CA TYR A 20 63.74 -125.22 -41.70
C TYR A 20 62.79 -124.68 -42.77
N VAL A 21 62.34 -125.53 -43.71
CA VAL A 21 61.37 -125.15 -44.75
C VAL A 21 60.02 -124.76 -44.14
N TYR A 22 59.55 -125.49 -43.13
CA TYR A 22 58.30 -125.18 -42.43
C TYR A 22 58.39 -123.86 -41.65
N ARG A 23 59.49 -123.64 -40.91
CA ARG A 23 59.74 -122.37 -40.20
C ARG A 23 59.87 -121.20 -41.19
N ARG A 24 60.54 -121.41 -42.33
CA ARG A 24 60.66 -120.41 -43.40
C ARG A 24 59.29 -120.04 -43.98
N LYS A 25 58.43 -121.03 -44.29
CA LYS A 25 57.05 -120.77 -44.75
C LYS A 25 56.20 -120.03 -43.72
N ILE A 26 56.30 -120.35 -42.44
CA ILE A 26 55.57 -119.61 -41.38
C ILE A 26 56.10 -118.19 -41.23
N ALA A 27 57.42 -117.99 -41.27
CA ALA A 27 58.02 -116.67 -41.18
C ALA A 27 57.64 -115.79 -42.39
N GLU A 28 57.72 -116.33 -43.61
CA GLU A 28 57.26 -115.68 -44.84
C GLU A 28 55.75 -115.37 -44.78
N GLY A 29 54.93 -116.28 -44.25
CA GLY A 29 53.50 -116.05 -44.04
C GLY A 29 53.18 -114.97 -43.02
N LYS A 30 53.92 -114.90 -41.90
CA LYS A 30 53.78 -113.83 -40.90
C LYS A 30 54.24 -112.47 -41.42
N ILE A 31 55.31 -112.44 -42.21
CA ILE A 31 55.78 -111.21 -42.88
C ILE A 31 54.74 -110.74 -43.89
N GLY A 32 54.20 -111.63 -44.72
CA GLY A 32 53.14 -111.29 -45.67
C GLY A 32 51.85 -110.81 -44.99
N GLN A 33 51.47 -111.39 -43.85
CA GLN A 33 50.33 -110.89 -43.06
C GLN A 33 50.61 -109.50 -42.45
N ALA A 34 51.81 -109.26 -41.94
CA ALA A 34 52.21 -107.96 -41.42
C ALA A 34 52.26 -106.89 -42.52
N GLU A 35 52.71 -107.24 -43.73
CA GLU A 35 52.70 -106.35 -44.90
C GLU A 35 51.26 -106.00 -45.32
N VAL A 36 50.37 -106.99 -45.41
CA VAL A 36 48.94 -106.75 -45.73
C VAL A 36 48.27 -105.89 -44.66
N GLU A 37 48.56 -106.11 -43.39
CA GLU A 37 47.98 -105.30 -42.31
C GLU A 37 48.55 -103.87 -42.30
N ALA A 38 49.86 -103.70 -42.55
CA ALA A 38 50.46 -102.38 -42.72
C ALA A 38 49.87 -101.64 -43.93
N GLU A 39 49.64 -102.32 -45.05
CA GLU A 39 49.00 -101.75 -46.24
C GLU A 39 47.54 -101.35 -45.96
N ARG A 40 46.79 -102.16 -45.19
CA ARG A 40 45.45 -101.82 -44.72
C ARG A 40 45.43 -100.61 -43.81
N ILE A 41 46.36 -100.52 -42.85
CA ILE A 41 46.47 -99.35 -41.96
C ILE A 41 46.80 -98.09 -42.77
N LEU A 42 47.75 -98.18 -43.71
CA LEU A 42 48.08 -97.04 -44.58
C LEU A 42 46.91 -96.62 -45.46
N THR A 43 46.16 -97.59 -46.01
CA THR A 43 45.00 -97.32 -46.87
C THR A 43 43.86 -96.70 -46.08
N THR A 44 43.54 -97.22 -44.90
CA THR A 44 42.51 -96.66 -44.02
C THR A 44 42.91 -95.28 -43.48
N ALA A 45 44.18 -95.08 -43.10
CA ALA A 45 44.69 -93.77 -42.70
C ALA A 45 44.58 -92.74 -43.83
N ARG A 46 44.90 -93.13 -45.08
CA ARG A 46 44.72 -92.27 -46.27
C ARG A 46 43.25 -91.95 -46.52
N GLN A 47 42.36 -92.95 -46.49
CA GLN A 47 40.92 -92.74 -46.67
C GLN A 47 40.32 -91.84 -45.60
N ASN A 48 40.68 -92.05 -44.33
CA ASN A 48 40.23 -91.22 -43.20
C ASN A 48 40.79 -89.80 -43.31
N GLY A 49 42.05 -89.63 -43.72
CA GLY A 49 42.66 -88.32 -43.97
C GLY A 49 41.97 -87.55 -45.10
N GLU A 50 41.65 -88.23 -46.21
CA GLU A 50 40.89 -87.65 -47.32
C GLU A 50 39.46 -87.30 -46.92
N ALA A 51 38.78 -88.17 -46.16
CA ALA A 51 37.44 -87.92 -45.64
C ALA A 51 37.44 -86.70 -44.71
N ARG A 52 38.38 -86.63 -43.76
CA ARG A 52 38.51 -85.50 -42.83
C ARG A 52 38.84 -84.19 -43.54
N LYS A 53 39.70 -84.24 -44.57
CA LYS A 53 39.99 -83.06 -45.40
C LYS A 53 38.74 -82.58 -46.13
N LYS A 54 37.94 -83.48 -46.70
CA LYS A 54 36.68 -83.13 -47.36
C LYS A 54 35.67 -82.55 -46.37
N GLU A 55 35.55 -83.15 -45.19
CA GLU A 55 34.68 -82.68 -44.10
C GLU A 55 35.06 -81.26 -43.67
N LEU A 56 36.34 -80.99 -43.35
CA LEU A 56 36.80 -79.65 -42.96
C LEU A 56 36.56 -78.59 -44.06
N VAL A 57 36.74 -78.97 -45.33
CA VAL A 57 36.46 -78.08 -46.47
C VAL A 57 34.96 -77.82 -46.60
N LEU A 58 34.10 -78.81 -46.32
CA LEU A 58 32.64 -78.64 -46.33
C LEU A 58 32.17 -77.78 -45.16
N GLU A 59 32.66 -78.03 -43.96
CA GLU A 59 32.37 -77.21 -42.77
C GLU A 59 32.78 -75.76 -42.99
N GLY A 60 34.00 -75.51 -43.48
CA GLY A 60 34.46 -74.16 -43.81
C GLY A 60 33.63 -73.49 -44.91
N LYS A 61 33.15 -74.24 -45.91
CA LYS A 61 32.23 -73.72 -46.93
C LYS A 61 30.85 -73.38 -46.34
N GLU A 62 30.33 -74.21 -45.44
CA GLU A 62 29.05 -73.95 -44.77
C GLU A 62 29.14 -72.71 -43.87
N GLU A 63 30.24 -72.56 -43.12
CA GLU A 63 30.48 -71.39 -42.28
C GLU A 63 30.61 -70.11 -43.12
N ILE A 64 31.38 -70.14 -44.21
CA ILE A 64 31.48 -69.01 -45.16
C ILE A 64 30.10 -68.69 -45.75
N HIS A 65 29.29 -69.69 -46.09
CA HIS A 65 27.96 -69.47 -46.62
C HIS A 65 27.03 -68.85 -45.57
N LYS A 66 27.08 -69.31 -44.31
CA LYS A 66 26.32 -68.71 -43.20
C LYS A 66 26.74 -67.25 -42.97
N LEU A 67 28.04 -66.99 -42.82
CA LEU A 67 28.57 -65.63 -42.64
C LEU A 67 28.15 -64.70 -43.78
N ARG A 68 28.20 -65.19 -45.03
CA ARG A 68 27.75 -64.42 -46.19
C ARG A 68 26.24 -64.14 -46.14
N SER A 69 25.42 -65.15 -45.81
CA SER A 69 23.97 -64.98 -45.70
C SER A 69 23.59 -64.00 -44.59
N ASP A 70 24.27 -64.04 -43.45
CA ASP A 70 24.05 -63.10 -42.35
C ASP A 70 24.47 -61.68 -42.72
N ALA A 71 25.62 -61.52 -43.36
CA ALA A 71 26.09 -60.22 -43.85
C ALA A 71 25.16 -59.64 -44.94
N GLU A 72 24.62 -60.47 -45.84
CA GLU A 72 23.65 -60.04 -46.86
C GLU A 72 22.32 -59.61 -46.21
N ARG A 73 21.86 -60.32 -45.16
CA ARG A 73 20.68 -59.95 -44.39
C ARG A 73 20.88 -58.63 -43.65
N GLU A 74 21.98 -58.46 -42.92
CA GLU A 74 22.30 -57.23 -42.19
C GLU A 74 22.41 -56.04 -43.15
N ASN A 75 23.11 -56.20 -44.29
CA ASN A 75 23.20 -55.14 -45.30
C ASN A 75 21.83 -54.76 -45.86
N LYS A 76 20.94 -55.74 -46.07
CA LYS A 76 19.57 -55.48 -46.54
C LYS A 76 18.77 -54.72 -45.50
N GLU A 77 18.86 -55.10 -44.23
CA GLU A 77 18.19 -54.40 -43.11
C GLU A 77 18.69 -52.95 -42.98
N ARG A 78 20.01 -52.76 -42.97
CA ARG A 78 20.63 -51.44 -42.92
C ARG A 78 20.26 -50.58 -44.12
N ARG A 79 20.22 -51.16 -45.33
CA ARG A 79 19.77 -50.43 -46.53
C ARG A 79 18.31 -50.01 -46.43
N ASN A 80 17.43 -50.86 -45.90
CA ASN A 80 16.02 -50.52 -45.69
C ASN A 80 15.85 -49.41 -44.64
N GLU A 81 16.65 -49.45 -43.56
CA GLU A 81 16.64 -48.41 -42.53
C GLU A 81 17.10 -47.06 -43.10
N LEU A 82 18.21 -47.06 -43.85
CA LEU A 82 18.72 -45.85 -44.52
C LEU A 82 17.68 -45.26 -45.46
N GLN A 83 16.99 -46.08 -46.27
CA GLN A 83 15.91 -45.60 -47.14
C GLN A 83 14.72 -45.01 -46.37
N ARG A 84 14.40 -45.54 -45.18
CA ARG A 84 13.35 -44.96 -44.32
C ARG A 84 13.79 -43.61 -43.75
N LEU A 85 15.03 -43.50 -43.30
CA LEU A 85 15.60 -42.25 -42.80
C LEU A 85 15.67 -41.19 -43.90
N GLU A 86 16.12 -41.55 -45.10
CA GLU A 86 16.17 -40.68 -46.28
C GLU A 86 14.78 -40.13 -46.64
N ARG A 87 13.76 -40.99 -46.72
CA ARG A 87 12.37 -40.55 -46.94
C ARG A 87 11.88 -39.59 -45.85
N ARG A 88 12.22 -39.85 -44.59
CA ARG A 88 11.84 -38.98 -43.47
C ARG A 88 12.56 -37.62 -43.54
N ILE A 89 13.80 -37.59 -44.00
CA ILE A 89 14.56 -36.36 -44.20
C ILE A 89 13.95 -35.54 -45.34
N LEU A 90 13.69 -36.17 -46.49
CA LEU A 90 13.06 -35.49 -47.64
C LEU A 90 11.69 -34.90 -47.26
N GLN A 91 10.86 -35.64 -46.52
CA GLN A 91 9.58 -35.10 -46.02
C GLN A 91 9.75 -33.90 -45.09
N LYS A 92 10.80 -33.89 -44.26
CA LYS A 92 11.10 -32.75 -43.38
C LYS A 92 11.60 -31.56 -44.19
N GLU A 93 12.43 -31.79 -45.20
CA GLU A 93 12.95 -30.77 -46.11
C GLU A 93 11.82 -30.10 -46.87
N GLU A 94 10.95 -30.87 -47.54
CA GLU A 94 9.76 -30.34 -48.22
C GLU A 94 8.83 -29.53 -47.29
N HIS A 95 8.70 -29.96 -46.03
CA HIS A 95 7.89 -29.25 -45.05
C HIS A 95 8.58 -27.96 -44.56
N LEU A 96 9.91 -27.95 -44.46
CA LEU A 96 10.68 -26.75 -44.14
C LEU A 96 10.61 -25.74 -45.29
N ASP A 97 10.75 -26.18 -46.53
CA ASP A 97 10.64 -25.31 -47.72
C ASP A 97 9.26 -24.65 -47.78
N LYS A 98 8.18 -25.43 -47.61
CA LYS A 98 6.81 -24.86 -47.54
C LYS A 98 6.65 -23.84 -46.41
N LYS A 99 7.30 -24.07 -45.27
CA LYS A 99 7.29 -23.11 -44.16
C LYS A 99 8.06 -21.85 -44.51
N MET A 100 9.21 -21.98 -45.18
CA MET A 100 10.03 -20.86 -45.62
C MET A 100 9.26 -19.99 -46.62
N ASP A 101 8.66 -20.59 -47.65
CA ASP A 101 7.78 -19.89 -48.61
C ASP A 101 6.63 -19.15 -47.92
N SER A 102 6.05 -19.76 -46.87
CA SER A 102 4.95 -19.15 -46.11
C SER A 102 5.41 -17.98 -45.24
N LEU A 103 6.65 -18.01 -44.77
CA LEU A 103 7.26 -16.94 -43.99
C LEU A 103 7.64 -15.78 -44.89
N GLU A 104 8.26 -16.04 -46.05
CA GLU A 104 8.60 -15.01 -47.04
C GLU A 104 7.35 -14.25 -47.51
N LYS A 105 6.25 -14.95 -47.81
CA LYS A 105 4.97 -14.29 -48.17
C LYS A 105 4.40 -13.43 -47.04
N LYS A 106 4.58 -13.86 -45.78
CA LYS A 106 4.13 -13.07 -44.62
C LYS A 106 5.00 -11.85 -44.43
N GLU A 107 6.31 -11.98 -44.62
CA GLU A 107 7.27 -10.88 -44.53
C GLU A 107 6.97 -9.82 -45.60
N GLU A 108 6.77 -10.22 -46.86
CA GLU A 108 6.36 -9.32 -47.94
C GLU A 108 5.03 -8.62 -47.63
N SER A 109 4.03 -9.36 -47.11
CA SER A 109 2.76 -8.76 -46.69
C SER A 109 2.90 -7.80 -45.51
N LEU A 110 3.85 -8.02 -44.60
CA LEU A 110 4.10 -7.14 -43.47
C LEU A 110 4.79 -5.86 -43.93
N LEU A 111 5.80 -5.97 -44.79
CA LEU A 111 6.49 -4.83 -45.39
C LEU A 111 5.51 -3.92 -46.14
N HIS A 112 4.61 -4.49 -46.95
CA HIS A 112 3.57 -3.68 -47.61
C HIS A 112 2.64 -2.97 -46.63
N LYS A 113 2.25 -3.64 -45.53
CA LYS A 113 1.42 -3.00 -44.50
C LYS A 113 2.16 -1.88 -43.78
N GLU A 114 3.46 -2.05 -43.53
CA GLU A 114 4.30 -1.02 -42.90
C GLU A 114 4.40 0.21 -43.81
N GLU A 115 4.67 0.02 -45.11
CA GLU A 115 4.67 1.11 -46.09
C GLU A 115 3.31 1.84 -46.17
N ASP A 116 2.20 1.10 -46.14
CA ASP A 116 0.85 1.68 -46.16
C ASP A 116 0.55 2.45 -44.86
N MET A 117 1.00 1.93 -43.71
CA MET A 117 0.88 2.63 -42.42
C MET A 117 1.68 3.94 -42.41
N ASP A 118 2.90 3.93 -42.93
CA ASP A 118 3.74 5.13 -43.02
C ASP A 118 3.09 6.21 -43.91
N LYS A 119 2.55 5.80 -45.07
CA LYS A 119 1.79 6.70 -45.94
C LYS A 119 0.56 7.27 -45.24
N MET A 120 -0.18 6.45 -44.51
CA MET A 120 -1.37 6.88 -43.79
C MET A 120 -1.03 7.84 -42.65
N GLN A 121 0.09 7.61 -41.95
CA GLN A 121 0.58 8.50 -40.89
C GLN A 121 0.97 9.87 -41.46
N LEU A 122 1.68 9.90 -42.59
CA LEU A 122 2.02 11.15 -43.28
C LEU A 122 0.76 11.92 -43.69
N GLN A 123 -0.20 11.25 -44.32
CA GLN A 123 -1.48 11.86 -44.71
C GLN A 123 -2.26 12.39 -43.50
N MET A 124 -2.25 11.68 -42.38
CA MET A 124 -2.92 12.10 -41.16
C MET A 124 -2.29 13.37 -40.57
N ASN A 125 -0.95 13.44 -40.54
CA ASN A 125 -0.22 14.63 -40.08
C ASN A 125 -0.52 15.83 -40.99
N GLU A 126 -0.46 15.66 -42.30
CA GLU A 126 -0.83 16.72 -43.26
C GLU A 126 -2.28 17.19 -43.09
N LEU A 127 -3.21 16.26 -42.85
CA LEU A 127 -4.61 16.59 -42.63
C LEU A 127 -4.82 17.35 -41.31
N GLN A 128 -4.08 16.98 -40.26
CA GLN A 128 -4.10 17.71 -38.99
C GLN A 128 -3.57 19.14 -39.14
N GLU A 129 -2.46 19.32 -39.85
CA GLU A 129 -1.92 20.65 -40.15
C GLU A 129 -2.90 21.50 -40.95
N LYS A 130 -3.50 20.94 -42.02
CA LYS A 130 -4.53 21.63 -42.81
C LYS A 130 -5.75 22.00 -41.98
N LYS A 131 -6.19 21.11 -41.08
CA LYS A 131 -7.32 21.37 -40.19
C LYS A 131 -7.01 22.49 -39.20
N LEU A 132 -5.81 22.51 -38.61
CA LEU A 132 -5.37 23.59 -37.73
C LEU A 132 -5.32 24.92 -38.48
N ALA A 133 -4.68 24.96 -39.64
CA ALA A 133 -4.58 26.18 -40.45
C ALA A 133 -5.98 26.71 -40.86
N GLU A 134 -6.91 25.84 -41.22
CA GLU A 134 -8.27 26.25 -41.57
C GLU A 134 -9.06 26.73 -40.35
N LEU A 135 -8.87 26.12 -39.17
CA LEU A 135 -9.47 26.60 -37.92
C LEU A 135 -8.92 27.98 -37.54
N GLU A 136 -7.62 28.21 -37.66
CA GLU A 136 -7.00 29.53 -37.46
C GLU A 136 -7.57 30.56 -38.43
N ARG A 137 -7.72 30.19 -39.71
CA ARG A 137 -8.32 31.04 -40.74
C ARG A 137 -9.77 31.42 -40.44
N ILE A 138 -10.59 30.45 -40.02
CA ILE A 138 -12.00 30.68 -39.67
C ILE A 138 -12.12 31.51 -38.39
N ALA A 139 -11.30 31.21 -37.38
CA ALA A 139 -11.27 31.95 -36.12
C ALA A 139 -10.71 33.37 -36.29
N GLY A 140 -9.96 33.63 -37.37
CA GLY A 140 -9.32 34.92 -37.64
C GLY A 140 -8.19 35.23 -36.65
N MET A 141 -7.66 34.20 -36.00
CA MET A 141 -6.61 34.27 -34.99
C MET A 141 -5.80 32.98 -35.00
N THR A 142 -4.51 33.08 -34.69
CA THR A 142 -3.60 31.94 -34.53
C THR A 142 -3.93 31.14 -33.26
N PHE A 143 -3.46 29.89 -33.17
CA PHE A 143 -3.63 29.07 -31.97
C PHE A 143 -3.11 29.76 -30.70
N GLU A 144 -1.94 30.40 -30.78
CA GLU A 144 -1.31 31.14 -29.71
C GLU A 144 -2.16 32.34 -29.27
N GLU A 145 -2.70 33.11 -30.21
CA GLU A 145 -3.60 34.22 -29.92
C GLU A 145 -4.91 33.73 -29.27
N ALA A 146 -5.50 32.65 -29.78
CA ALA A 146 -6.70 32.05 -29.19
C ALA A 146 -6.45 31.58 -27.75
N LYS A 147 -5.29 30.99 -27.49
CA LYS A 147 -4.84 30.58 -26.16
C LYS A 147 -4.66 31.78 -25.23
N GLU A 148 -4.06 32.86 -25.72
CA GLU A 148 -3.86 34.09 -24.95
C GLU A 148 -5.19 34.76 -24.60
N VAL A 149 -6.13 34.86 -25.54
CA VAL A 149 -7.47 35.39 -25.31
C VAL A 149 -8.21 34.56 -24.26
N LEU A 150 -8.14 33.23 -24.34
CA LEU A 150 -8.76 32.35 -23.34
C LEU A 150 -8.16 32.55 -21.96
N LEU A 151 -6.83 32.58 -21.85
CA LEU A 151 -6.13 32.78 -20.59
C LEU A 151 -6.46 34.15 -19.97
N ASN A 152 -6.49 35.21 -20.78
CA ASN A 152 -6.84 36.55 -20.33
C ASN A 152 -8.31 36.63 -19.86
N THR A 153 -9.22 35.94 -20.56
CA THR A 153 -10.63 35.87 -20.17
C THR A 153 -10.78 35.19 -18.81
N VAL A 154 -10.16 34.02 -18.64
CA VAL A 154 -10.15 33.28 -17.37
C VAL A 154 -9.52 34.12 -16.25
N GLU A 155 -8.41 34.82 -16.53
CA GLU A 155 -7.78 35.70 -15.53
C GLU A 155 -8.72 36.84 -15.09
N SER A 156 -9.45 37.42 -16.04
CA SER A 156 -10.41 38.49 -15.75
C SER A 156 -11.61 38.02 -14.91
N GLU A 157 -12.16 36.84 -15.22
CA GLU A 157 -13.24 36.24 -14.46
C GLU A 157 -12.81 35.91 -13.03
N VAL A 158 -11.63 35.30 -12.86
CA VAL A 158 -11.08 34.98 -11.54
C VAL A 158 -10.82 36.25 -10.72
N LYS A 159 -10.34 37.35 -11.34
CA LYS A 159 -10.19 38.64 -10.65
C LYS A 159 -11.53 39.19 -10.15
N TYR A 160 -12.57 39.11 -10.99
CA TYR A 160 -13.91 39.56 -10.62
C TYR A 160 -14.50 38.73 -9.47
N GLU A 161 -14.44 37.41 -9.56
CA GLU A 161 -14.93 36.52 -8.50
C GLU A 161 -14.20 36.73 -7.18
N LYS A 162 -12.87 36.91 -7.21
CA LYS A 162 -12.08 37.23 -6.01
C LYS A 162 -12.50 38.55 -5.38
N ALA A 163 -12.74 39.59 -6.18
CA ALA A 163 -13.19 40.88 -5.66
C ALA A 163 -14.57 40.76 -4.99
N GLN A 164 -15.48 40.00 -5.60
CA GLN A 164 -16.81 39.72 -5.03
C GLN A 164 -16.70 38.97 -3.69
N LEU A 165 -15.85 37.94 -3.62
CA LEU A 165 -15.61 37.17 -2.41
C LEU A 165 -15.03 38.03 -1.29
N ILE A 166 -14.03 38.86 -1.57
CA ILE A 166 -13.43 39.78 -0.60
C ILE A 166 -14.49 40.72 -0.04
N LYS A 167 -15.31 41.34 -0.90
CA LYS A 167 -16.38 42.23 -0.46
C LYS A 167 -17.38 41.54 0.47
N ASN A 168 -17.80 40.32 0.12
CA ASN A 168 -18.74 39.54 0.95
C ASN A 168 -18.12 39.22 2.33
N LEU A 169 -16.86 38.80 2.36
CA LEU A 169 -16.15 38.51 3.62
C LEU A 169 -15.98 39.76 4.50
N GLU A 170 -15.71 40.93 3.90
CA GLU A 170 -15.65 42.20 4.63
C GLU A 170 -17.00 42.58 5.23
N GLU A 171 -18.10 42.36 4.50
CA GLU A 171 -19.45 42.65 4.97
C GLU A 171 -19.87 41.70 6.11
N GLU A 172 -19.58 40.41 5.99
CA GLU A 172 -19.76 39.43 7.06
C GLU A 172 -18.96 39.80 8.32
N ALA A 173 -17.67 40.11 8.17
CA ALA A 173 -16.82 40.51 9.28
C ALA A 173 -17.34 41.77 9.98
N LYS A 174 -17.86 42.74 9.22
CA LYS A 174 -18.47 43.96 9.78
C LYS A 174 -19.75 43.66 10.56
N ASN A 175 -20.62 42.80 10.02
CA ASN A 175 -21.86 42.40 10.67
C ASN A 175 -21.59 41.63 11.98
N GLU A 176 -20.63 40.70 11.96
CA GLU A 176 -20.20 39.99 13.17
C GLU A 176 -19.61 40.92 14.22
N ALA A 177 -18.77 41.87 13.79
CA ALA A 177 -18.19 42.86 14.69
C ALA A 177 -19.26 43.74 15.35
N GLU A 178 -20.28 44.17 14.59
CA GLU A 178 -21.40 44.95 15.12
C GLU A 178 -22.23 44.15 16.13
N MET A 179 -22.50 42.87 15.85
CA MET A 179 -23.22 41.98 16.74
C MET A 179 -22.47 41.80 18.07
N LYS A 180 -21.17 41.47 18.00
CA LYS A 180 -20.31 41.35 19.19
C LYS A 180 -20.21 42.66 19.98
N ALA A 181 -20.11 43.80 19.30
CA ALA A 181 -20.07 45.11 19.97
C ALA A 181 -21.36 45.37 20.76
N LYS A 182 -22.53 45.07 20.18
CA LYS A 182 -23.83 45.20 20.86
C LYS A 182 -23.93 44.26 22.07
N GLU A 183 -23.46 43.02 21.95
CA GLU A 183 -23.40 42.08 23.07
C GLU A 183 -22.54 42.60 24.23
N ILE A 184 -21.32 43.06 23.94
CA ILE A 184 -20.40 43.61 24.95
C ILE A 184 -21.01 44.82 25.66
N ILE A 185 -21.60 45.76 24.92
CA ILE A 185 -22.24 46.95 25.49
C ILE A 185 -23.42 46.54 26.38
N SER A 186 -24.25 45.60 25.92
CA SER A 186 -25.41 45.13 26.67
C SER A 186 -25.00 44.48 27.99
N LEU A 187 -23.95 43.65 27.96
CA LEU A 187 -23.38 43.01 29.15
C LEU A 187 -22.82 44.06 30.13
N ALA A 188 -22.13 45.08 29.64
CA ALA A 188 -21.61 46.17 30.47
C ALA A 188 -22.73 46.97 31.16
N ILE A 189 -23.81 47.29 30.43
CA ILE A 189 -24.98 47.99 31.00
C ILE A 189 -25.63 47.16 32.10
N GLN A 190 -25.83 45.86 31.86
CA GLN A 190 -26.42 44.95 32.86
C GLN A 190 -25.59 44.90 34.14
N HIS A 191 -24.26 44.93 34.03
CA HIS A 191 -23.37 44.87 35.19
C HIS A 191 -23.32 46.19 35.98
N CYS A 192 -23.41 47.34 35.32
CA CYS A 192 -23.39 48.65 36.00
C CYS A 192 -24.70 49.01 36.72
N ALA A 193 -25.85 48.44 36.32
CA ALA A 193 -27.16 48.78 36.89
C ALA A 193 -27.41 48.15 38.28
N ALA A 194 -26.72 47.06 38.62
CA ALA A 194 -26.92 46.34 39.88
C ALA A 194 -26.29 47.05 41.10
N ASP A 195 -25.18 47.79 40.90
CA ASP A 195 -24.39 48.35 42.01
C ASP A 195 -24.90 49.72 42.52
N HIS A 196 -25.72 50.46 41.76
CA HIS A 196 -26.09 51.86 42.10
C HIS A 196 -27.33 52.03 43.00
N VAL A 197 -28.06 50.96 43.34
CA VAL A 197 -29.36 51.05 44.08
C VAL A 197 -29.21 50.83 45.60
N ALA A 198 -28.11 50.24 46.07
CA ALA A 198 -27.97 49.84 47.48
C ALA A 198 -27.32 50.91 48.41
N GLU A 199 -26.56 51.88 47.89
CA GLU A 199 -25.74 52.79 48.73
C GLU A 199 -26.41 54.14 49.07
N THR A 200 -27.55 54.49 48.48
CA THR A 200 -28.03 55.90 48.48
C THR A 200 -29.20 56.21 49.43
N THR A 201 -29.75 55.29 50.23
CA THR A 201 -31.06 55.48 50.91
C THR A 201 -31.05 55.72 52.43
N VAL A 202 -29.94 55.53 53.14
CA VAL A 202 -29.89 55.61 54.62
C VAL A 202 -28.68 56.43 55.10
N SER A 203 -28.84 57.22 56.18
CA SER A 203 -27.74 57.94 56.83
C SER A 203 -27.80 57.75 58.35
N VAL A 204 -26.66 57.52 59.00
CA VAL A 204 -26.59 57.32 60.46
C VAL A 204 -26.06 58.58 61.14
N VAL A 205 -26.68 59.01 62.23
CA VAL A 205 -26.24 60.14 63.07
C VAL A 205 -25.93 59.65 64.47
N ASN A 206 -24.70 59.91 64.93
CA ASN A 206 -24.24 59.51 66.26
C ASN A 206 -24.63 60.55 67.32
N LEU A 207 -25.11 60.07 68.46
CA LEU A 207 -25.50 60.86 69.62
C LEU A 207 -24.44 60.76 70.72
N PRO A 208 -24.18 61.84 71.48
CA PRO A 208 -23.13 61.83 72.51
C PRO A 208 -23.51 61.05 73.78
N ASN A 209 -24.80 60.75 73.99
CA ASN A 209 -25.31 59.90 75.08
C ASN A 209 -26.81 59.58 74.85
N ASP A 210 -27.34 58.58 75.56
CA ASP A 210 -28.75 58.20 75.49
C ASP A 210 -29.70 59.25 76.08
N ASP A 211 -29.23 60.13 76.97
CA ASP A 211 -30.00 61.29 77.44
C ASP A 211 -30.41 62.20 76.27
N MET A 212 -29.53 62.39 75.28
CA MET A 212 -29.83 63.12 74.05
C MET A 212 -30.82 62.37 73.16
N LYS A 213 -30.75 61.04 73.11
CA LYS A 213 -31.74 60.20 72.42
C LYS A 213 -33.13 60.43 73.00
N GLY A 214 -33.26 60.44 74.33
CA GLY A 214 -34.51 60.75 75.03
C GLY A 214 -35.06 62.16 74.74
N ARG A 215 -34.19 63.17 74.64
CA ARG A 215 -34.57 64.55 74.28
C ARG A 215 -35.02 64.69 72.82
N ILE A 216 -34.38 63.97 71.89
CA ILE A 216 -34.76 63.94 70.46
C ILE A 216 -36.15 63.31 70.30
N ILE A 217 -36.47 62.26 71.05
CA ILE A 217 -37.83 61.69 71.08
C ILE A 217 -38.81 62.71 71.68
N GLY A 218 -38.48 63.25 72.86
CA GLY A 218 -39.35 64.15 73.62
C GLY A 218 -40.52 63.43 74.30
N ARG A 219 -41.17 64.08 75.27
CA ARG A 219 -42.35 63.52 75.95
C ARG A 219 -43.45 63.22 74.91
N GLU A 220 -43.91 61.97 74.87
CA GLU A 220 -44.88 61.43 73.89
C GLU A 220 -44.45 61.49 72.41
N GLY A 221 -43.13 61.55 72.13
CA GLY A 221 -42.63 61.58 70.75
C GLY A 221 -42.84 62.93 70.05
N ARG A 222 -43.15 64.00 70.80
CA ARG A 222 -43.46 65.32 70.22
C ARG A 222 -42.31 65.93 69.41
N ASN A 223 -41.07 65.63 69.79
CA ASN A 223 -39.89 66.23 69.17
C ASN A 223 -39.50 65.46 67.91
N ILE A 224 -39.47 64.12 67.96
CA ILE A 224 -39.20 63.28 66.79
C ILE A 224 -40.22 63.56 65.68
N ARG A 225 -41.52 63.57 66.00
CA ARG A 225 -42.57 63.90 65.02
C ARG A 225 -42.43 65.31 64.44
N ALA A 226 -41.98 66.28 65.23
CA ALA A 226 -41.72 67.63 64.73
C ALA A 226 -40.57 67.63 63.72
N ILE A 227 -39.47 66.93 64.00
CA ILE A 227 -38.34 66.77 63.08
C ILE A 227 -38.80 66.06 61.80
N GLU A 228 -39.50 64.93 61.93
CA GLU A 228 -39.99 64.14 60.80
C GLU A 228 -40.95 64.96 59.92
N THR A 229 -41.89 65.68 60.53
CA THR A 229 -42.87 66.51 59.81
C THR A 229 -42.19 67.70 59.11
N LEU A 230 -41.24 68.35 59.77
CA LEU A 230 -40.56 69.54 59.23
C LEU A 230 -39.52 69.18 58.16
N THR A 231 -38.88 68.01 58.23
CA THR A 231 -37.83 67.59 57.29
C THR A 231 -38.36 66.63 56.21
N GLY A 232 -39.43 65.89 56.48
CA GLY A 232 -39.96 64.83 55.61
C GLY A 232 -39.07 63.59 55.56
N VAL A 233 -38.33 63.31 56.65
CA VAL A 233 -37.42 62.17 56.81
C VAL A 233 -37.93 61.34 57.98
N ASP A 234 -37.89 60.01 57.86
CA ASP A 234 -38.25 59.11 58.96
C ASP A 234 -37.03 58.87 59.86
N LEU A 235 -37.20 59.08 61.17
CA LEU A 235 -36.15 58.86 62.16
C LEU A 235 -36.38 57.50 62.81
N ILE A 236 -35.57 56.51 62.43
CA ILE A 236 -35.63 55.18 63.02
C ILE A 236 -34.76 55.16 64.27
N ILE A 237 -35.41 54.97 65.42
CA ILE A 237 -34.77 54.82 66.71
C ILE A 237 -34.96 53.38 67.15
N ASP A 238 -33.87 52.61 67.14
CA ASP A 238 -33.84 51.19 67.52
C ASP A 238 -32.95 50.97 68.76
N ASP A 239 -32.74 49.73 69.17
CA ASP A 239 -31.91 49.30 70.30
C ASP A 239 -30.40 49.58 70.13
N THR A 240 -30.00 50.24 69.03
CA THR A 240 -28.62 50.72 68.85
C THR A 240 -28.34 51.87 69.83
N PRO A 241 -27.39 51.72 70.77
CA PRO A 241 -27.04 52.77 71.70
C PRO A 241 -26.40 53.93 70.94
N GLU A 242 -26.63 55.16 71.40
CA GLU A 242 -25.90 56.35 70.91
C GLU A 242 -26.02 56.65 69.39
N ALA A 243 -27.06 56.16 68.69
CA ALA A 243 -27.28 56.48 67.27
C ALA A 243 -28.77 56.58 66.89
N VAL A 244 -29.04 57.38 65.86
CA VAL A 244 -30.35 57.51 65.19
C VAL A 244 -30.16 57.37 63.69
N ILE A 245 -31.03 56.59 63.05
CA ILE A 245 -30.95 56.33 61.61
C ILE A 245 -31.97 57.21 60.88
N LEU A 246 -31.49 57.92 59.87
CA LEU A 246 -32.31 58.73 58.97
C LEU A 246 -32.61 57.94 57.69
N SER A 247 -33.89 57.68 57.47
CA SER A 247 -34.39 57.00 56.27
C SER A 247 -35.21 57.97 55.42
N CYS A 248 -34.79 58.19 54.18
CA CYS A 248 -35.53 59.00 53.21
C CYS A 248 -34.96 58.75 51.81
N PHE A 249 -35.80 58.71 50.77
CA PHE A 249 -35.34 58.56 49.39
C PHE A 249 -34.71 59.83 48.79
N ASP A 250 -34.99 61.00 49.37
CA ASP A 250 -34.49 62.29 48.89
C ASP A 250 -33.17 62.64 49.63
N PRO A 251 -32.01 62.68 48.93
CA PRO A 251 -30.72 62.97 49.57
C PRO A 251 -30.66 64.39 50.16
N VAL A 252 -31.39 65.35 49.58
CA VAL A 252 -31.40 66.75 50.05
C VAL A 252 -32.14 66.83 51.39
N ARG A 253 -33.30 66.18 51.50
CA ARG A 253 -34.06 66.14 52.77
C ARG A 253 -33.28 65.43 53.86
N ARG A 254 -32.63 64.30 53.52
CA ARG A 254 -31.81 63.55 54.47
C ARG A 254 -30.66 64.39 55.02
N GLU A 255 -30.00 65.15 54.15
CA GLU A 255 -28.90 66.03 54.54
C GLU A 255 -29.37 67.21 55.40
N ILE A 256 -30.54 67.79 55.08
CA ILE A 256 -31.17 68.82 55.92
C ILE A 256 -31.46 68.25 57.32
N ALA A 257 -32.02 67.05 57.41
CA ALA A 257 -32.32 66.40 58.68
C ALA A 257 -31.06 66.09 59.49
N ARG A 258 -30.00 65.62 58.83
CA ARG A 258 -28.70 65.34 59.46
C ARG A 258 -28.09 66.60 60.08
N ILE A 259 -28.01 67.69 59.31
CA ILE A 259 -27.45 68.96 59.79
C ILE A 259 -28.32 69.57 60.90
N ALA A 260 -29.65 69.48 60.76
CA ALA A 260 -30.57 69.96 61.80
C ALA A 260 -30.37 69.20 63.12
N LEU A 261 -30.22 67.87 63.06
CA LEU A 261 -29.95 67.04 64.23
C LEU A 261 -28.58 67.36 64.86
N GLU A 262 -27.51 67.46 64.07
CA GLU A 262 -26.18 67.82 64.59
C GLU A 262 -26.18 69.17 65.31
N LYS A 263 -26.89 70.15 64.77
CA LYS A 263 -27.03 71.47 65.41
C LYS A 263 -27.85 71.41 66.69
N LEU A 264 -28.96 70.66 66.69
CA LEU A 264 -29.77 70.45 67.90
C LEU A 264 -28.99 69.72 68.99
N ILE A 265 -28.13 68.78 68.62
CA ILE A 265 -27.24 68.06 69.54
C ILE A 265 -26.21 69.01 70.13
N GLY A 266 -25.56 69.83 69.29
CA GLY A 266 -24.57 70.82 69.75
C GLY A 266 -25.15 71.89 70.68
N ASP A 267 -26.42 72.27 70.49
CA ASP A 267 -27.11 73.25 71.35
C ASP A 267 -27.66 72.62 72.65
N GLY A 268 -27.95 71.32 72.65
CA GLY A 268 -28.42 70.56 73.83
C GLY A 268 -29.86 70.87 74.28
N ARG A 269 -30.54 71.85 73.67
CA ARG A 269 -31.94 72.23 73.93
C ARG A 269 -32.85 71.77 72.79
N ILE A 270 -33.75 70.84 73.06
CA ILE A 270 -34.63 70.24 72.05
C ILE A 270 -36.10 70.44 72.44
N HIS A 271 -36.76 71.38 71.77
CA HIS A 271 -38.20 71.63 71.85
C HIS A 271 -38.72 72.16 70.50
N PRO A 272 -40.04 72.07 70.20
CA PRO A 272 -40.57 72.30 68.86
C PRO A 272 -40.13 73.61 68.19
N ALA A 273 -40.20 74.75 68.89
CA ALA A 273 -39.79 76.04 68.34
C ALA A 273 -38.29 76.10 67.95
N ARG A 274 -37.43 75.36 68.66
CA ARG A 274 -35.99 75.33 68.34
C ARG A 274 -35.69 74.35 67.21
N ILE A 275 -36.43 73.26 67.12
CA ILE A 275 -36.35 72.30 66.01
C ILE A 275 -36.67 73.04 64.70
N GLU A 276 -37.77 73.79 64.67
CA GLU A 276 -38.16 74.60 63.51
C GLU A 276 -37.06 75.58 63.09
N GLU A 277 -36.48 76.32 64.04
CA GLU A 277 -35.37 77.23 63.75
C GLU A 277 -34.12 76.51 63.20
N MET A 278 -33.77 75.35 63.75
CA MET A 278 -32.60 74.58 63.31
C MET A 278 -32.80 73.94 61.95
N VAL A 279 -34.01 73.43 61.67
CA VAL A 279 -34.37 72.92 60.35
C VAL A 279 -34.29 74.05 59.30
N GLU A 280 -34.79 75.24 59.61
CA GLU A 280 -34.73 76.38 58.70
C GLU A 280 -33.28 76.84 58.42
N LYS A 281 -32.42 76.83 59.45
CA LYS A 281 -30.98 77.08 59.27
C LYS A 281 -30.29 75.99 58.47
N ALA A 282 -30.65 74.72 58.67
CA ALA A 282 -30.12 73.61 57.90
C ALA A 282 -30.55 73.70 56.43
N ARG A 283 -31.82 74.04 56.15
CA ARG A 283 -32.32 74.30 54.79
C ARG A 283 -31.50 75.37 54.07
N LYS A 284 -31.23 76.50 54.74
CA LYS A 284 -30.40 77.57 54.17
C LYS A 284 -28.96 77.12 53.90
N GLU A 285 -28.37 76.34 54.80
CA GLU A 285 -26.99 75.86 54.63
C GLU A 285 -26.86 74.86 53.48
N VAL A 286 -27.79 73.90 53.38
CA VAL A 286 -27.80 72.91 52.29
C VAL A 286 -27.98 73.61 50.94
N ASN A 287 -28.91 74.58 50.85
CA ASN A 287 -29.12 75.38 49.63
C ASN A 287 -27.94 76.30 49.28
N GLN A 288 -27.05 76.63 50.24
CA GLN A 288 -25.85 77.43 49.97
C GLN A 288 -24.63 76.57 49.60
N LYS A 289 -24.54 75.32 50.10
CA LYS A 289 -23.47 74.37 49.77
C LYS A 289 -23.71 73.58 48.49
N ASN A 290 -24.96 73.45 48.05
CA ASN A 290 -25.36 72.84 46.77
C ASN A 290 -26.20 73.85 45.96
N PRO A 291 -25.59 74.65 45.05
CA PRO A 291 -26.36 75.34 44.01
C PRO A 291 -26.96 74.37 42.99
#